data_AF-W0FRL3-F1
#
_entry.id   AF-W0FRL3-F1
#
_cell.length_a   1.000
_cell.length_b   1.000
_cell.length_c   1.000
_cell.angle_alpha   90.00
_cell.angle_beta   90.00
_cell.angle_gamma   90.00
#
_symmetry.space_group_name_H-M   'P 1'
#
loop_
_entity.id
_entity.type
_entity.pdbx_description
1 polymer ?
#
loop_
_entity_poly.entity_id
_entity_poly.type
_entity_poly.pdbx_seq_one_letter_code
_entity_poly.pdbx_strand_id
1 'polypeptide(L)'
;METYENTVMKWIGYILFLVVIAVYAFNIGGGSAESLDTQGIVTFGSYEQDNNPENGSEPIEWFVLEQKDGKTLLVSRFGLDSLPYHDSDGDVTWEKCSLRSWLNNVFLQSAFTVDEQASIQFTMVDNSASQGNDMSISSADTQDKVFLLSYSEAFAKYFLTNESRMCAPTDYAVARGAFTSSDSLTNGRPAGSWWLRSPVDTLMNALVVDFDGSQLFSNIHFCNQTVRPAVWVDTAALR
;
A
#
# COMPACT_ATOMS: atom_id res chain seq x y z
N MET A 1 -22.18 -13.29 -61.39
CA MET A 1 -21.11 -12.30 -61.50
C MET A 1 -20.99 -11.68 -60.12
N GLU A 2 -20.09 -12.21 -59.29
CA GLU A 2 -19.87 -11.66 -57.96
C GLU A 2 -19.37 -10.21 -58.15
N THR A 3 -20.07 -9.23 -57.58
CA THR A 3 -19.75 -7.81 -57.79
C THR A 3 -18.37 -7.53 -57.19
N TYR A 4 -17.58 -6.68 -57.84
CA TYR A 4 -16.24 -6.29 -57.38
C TYR A 4 -16.25 -5.90 -55.88
N GLU A 5 -17.33 -5.24 -55.43
CA GLU A 5 -17.55 -4.91 -54.03
C GLU A 5 -17.65 -6.12 -53.10
N ASN A 6 -18.32 -7.21 -53.50
CA ASN A 6 -18.41 -8.42 -52.69
C ASN A 6 -17.05 -9.11 -52.54
N THR A 7 -16.23 -9.08 -53.59
CA THR A 7 -14.85 -9.59 -53.52
C THR A 7 -14.02 -8.73 -52.56
N VAL A 8 -14.06 -7.40 -52.70
CA VAL A 8 -13.32 -6.46 -51.82
C VAL A 8 -13.75 -6.60 -50.36
N MET A 9 -15.05 -6.71 -50.08
CA MET A 9 -15.57 -6.89 -48.71
C MET A 9 -15.12 -8.22 -48.08
N LYS A 10 -14.99 -9.29 -48.87
CA LYS A 10 -14.41 -10.57 -48.39
C LYS A 10 -12.92 -10.43 -48.05
N TRP A 11 -12.14 -9.70 -48.87
CA TRP A 11 -10.73 -9.45 -48.58
C TRP A 11 -10.54 -8.60 -47.31
N ILE A 12 -11.34 -7.55 -47.13
CA ILE A 12 -11.32 -6.73 -45.90
C ILE A 12 -11.69 -7.59 -44.68
N GLY A 13 -12.73 -8.41 -44.79
CA GLY A 13 -13.13 -9.33 -43.72
C GLY A 13 -12.03 -10.32 -43.35
N TYR A 14 -11.33 -10.88 -44.34
CA TYR A 14 -10.23 -11.83 -44.12
C TYR A 14 -9.02 -11.16 -43.46
N ILE A 15 -8.68 -9.93 -43.87
CA ILE A 15 -7.58 -9.15 -43.26
C ILE A 15 -7.93 -8.80 -41.82
N LEU A 16 -9.14 -8.31 -41.53
CA LEU A 16 -9.57 -8.01 -40.17
C LEU A 16 -9.56 -9.26 -39.28
N PHE A 17 -10.01 -10.40 -39.79
CA PHE A 17 -9.97 -11.67 -39.07
C PHE A 17 -8.54 -12.13 -38.75
N LEU A 18 -7.61 -12.00 -39.71
CA LEU A 18 -6.20 -12.30 -39.49
C LEU A 18 -5.52 -11.33 -38.51
N VAL A 19 -5.90 -10.04 -38.52
CA VAL A 19 -5.41 -9.06 -37.55
C VAL A 19 -5.91 -9.40 -36.15
N VAL A 20 -7.18 -9.78 -35.98
CA VAL A 20 -7.72 -10.23 -34.68
C VAL A 20 -7.00 -11.50 -34.20
N ILE A 21 -6.79 -12.49 -35.08
CA ILE A 21 -6.00 -13.68 -34.76
C ILE A 21 -4.57 -13.29 -34.35
N ALA A 22 -3.93 -12.36 -35.06
CA ALA A 22 -2.58 -11.92 -34.73
C ALA A 22 -2.53 -11.18 -33.37
N VAL A 23 -3.52 -10.34 -33.06
CA VAL A 23 -3.65 -9.69 -31.75
C VAL A 23 -3.78 -10.74 -30.64
N TYR A 24 -4.57 -11.80 -30.84
CA TYR A 24 -4.74 -12.88 -29.86
C TYR A 24 -3.55 -13.84 -29.78
N ALA A 25 -2.97 -14.23 -30.92
CA ALA A 25 -1.89 -15.21 -30.99
C ALA A 25 -0.51 -14.62 -30.62
N PHE A 26 -0.30 -13.34 -30.89
CA PHE A 26 0.96 -12.64 -30.60
C PHE A 26 0.84 -11.64 -29.45
N ASN A 27 -0.32 -11.53 -28.80
CA ASN A 27 -0.57 -10.62 -27.68
C ASN A 27 -0.23 -9.14 -28.03
N ILE A 28 -0.33 -8.76 -29.31
CA ILE A 28 0.02 -7.41 -29.81
C ILE A 28 -1.17 -6.49 -29.52
N GLY A 29 -1.24 -5.97 -28.29
CA GLY A 29 -2.32 -5.07 -27.84
C GLY A 29 -2.77 -5.32 -26.40
N GLY A 30 -2.42 -6.49 -25.84
CA GLY A 30 -2.38 -6.69 -24.40
C GLY A 30 -0.98 -6.36 -23.94
N GLY A 31 -0.80 -5.25 -23.24
CA GLY A 31 0.36 -5.15 -22.35
C GLY A 31 0.35 -6.43 -21.53
N SER A 32 1.41 -7.23 -21.67
CA SER A 32 1.64 -8.30 -20.73
C SER A 32 1.50 -7.68 -19.36
N ALA A 33 0.51 -8.13 -18.59
CA ALA A 33 0.64 -8.06 -17.15
C ALA A 33 1.86 -8.92 -16.86
N GLU A 34 3.04 -8.28 -16.88
CA GLU A 34 4.19 -8.79 -16.18
C GLU A 34 3.69 -9.07 -14.77
N SER A 35 3.63 -10.35 -14.45
CA SER A 35 3.49 -10.80 -13.08
C SER A 35 4.50 -10.01 -12.24
N LEU A 36 4.00 -9.36 -11.20
CA LEU A 36 4.70 -8.53 -10.21
C LEU A 36 5.91 -9.25 -9.58
N ASP A 37 7.02 -9.36 -10.31
CA ASP A 37 8.27 -10.02 -9.84
C ASP A 37 9.45 -9.03 -9.75
N THR A 38 9.23 -7.73 -9.95
CA THR A 38 10.27 -6.69 -9.71
C THR A 38 9.73 -5.38 -9.15
N GLN A 39 8.83 -5.41 -8.15
CA GLN A 39 8.70 -4.25 -7.26
C GLN A 39 10.02 -4.12 -6.48
N GLY A 40 10.88 -3.21 -6.92
CA GLY A 40 12.20 -3.01 -6.34
C GLY A 40 12.13 -2.68 -4.84
N ILE A 41 13.17 -3.07 -4.10
CA ILE A 41 13.39 -2.62 -2.73
C ILE A 41 14.37 -1.46 -2.77
N VAL A 42 14.03 -0.37 -2.08
CA VAL A 42 14.91 0.78 -1.88
C VAL A 42 15.05 1.08 -0.39
N THR A 43 16.09 1.82 -0.03
CA THR A 43 16.31 2.30 1.34
C THR A 43 16.15 3.81 1.38
N PHE A 44 15.39 4.31 2.34
CA PHE A 44 15.11 5.75 2.49
C PHE A 44 14.67 6.04 3.93
N GLY A 45 15.31 6.99 4.62
CA GLY A 45 15.12 7.19 6.05
C GLY A 45 15.61 6.03 6.94
N SER A 46 15.50 6.21 8.24
CA SER A 46 15.89 5.24 9.26
C SER A 46 14.96 5.30 10.47
N TYR A 47 14.56 4.15 11.03
CA TYR A 47 13.73 4.07 12.23
C TYR A 47 14.19 2.89 13.10
N GLU A 48 13.87 2.92 14.38
CA GLU A 48 14.15 1.82 15.30
C GLU A 48 13.36 0.56 14.87
N GLN A 49 14.06 -0.55 14.62
CA GLN A 49 13.45 -1.78 14.10
C GLN A 49 13.89 -3.05 14.85
N ASP A 50 15.07 -3.07 15.47
CA ASP A 50 15.59 -4.25 16.17
C ASP A 50 15.30 -4.27 17.68
N ASN A 51 14.70 -3.20 18.21
CA ASN A 51 14.38 -2.98 19.63
C ASN A 51 15.63 -2.85 20.52
N ASN A 52 16.72 -2.32 19.98
CA ASN A 52 17.95 -2.05 20.67
C ASN A 52 18.32 -0.56 20.57
N PRO A 53 17.76 0.32 21.42
CA PRO A 53 17.95 1.77 21.28
C PRO A 53 19.40 2.26 21.40
N GLU A 54 20.34 1.41 21.81
CA GLU A 54 21.76 1.72 21.96
C GLU A 54 22.55 1.69 20.63
N ASN A 55 22.05 1.03 19.59
CA ASN A 55 22.73 0.95 18.28
C ASN A 55 22.26 2.06 17.30
N GLY A 56 21.19 2.78 17.64
CA GLY A 56 20.57 3.79 16.80
C GLY A 56 19.67 3.20 15.72
N SER A 57 18.86 4.05 15.08
CA SER A 57 17.84 3.62 14.12
C SER A 57 18.41 2.90 12.88
N GLU A 58 17.78 1.82 12.45
CA GLU A 58 18.11 1.09 11.23
C GLU A 58 17.52 1.73 9.97
N PRO A 59 18.20 1.63 8.82
CA PRO A 59 17.63 2.07 7.54
C PRO A 59 16.30 1.37 7.24
N ILE A 60 15.31 2.12 6.76
CA ILE A 60 14.00 1.55 6.40
C ILE A 60 14.07 1.02 4.97
N GLU A 61 13.71 -0.24 4.78
CA GLU A 61 13.49 -0.84 3.46
C GLU A 61 12.04 -0.61 3.00
N TRP A 62 11.88 -0.24 1.73
CA TRP A 62 10.59 0.08 1.13
C TRP A 62 10.37 -0.73 -0.15
N PHE A 63 9.15 -1.20 -0.36
CA PHE A 63 8.69 -1.67 -1.66
C PHE A 63 8.29 -0.50 -2.55
N VAL A 64 8.73 -0.52 -3.80
CA VAL A 64 8.28 0.41 -4.84
C VAL A 64 6.95 -0.08 -5.41
N LEU A 65 5.87 0.66 -5.16
CA LEU A 65 4.52 0.31 -5.62
C LEU A 65 4.17 0.92 -6.98
N GLU A 66 4.58 2.16 -7.20
CA GLU A 66 4.24 2.92 -8.41
C GLU A 66 5.33 3.96 -8.71
N GLN A 67 5.60 4.20 -10.00
CA GLN A 67 6.41 5.34 -10.44
C GLN A 67 5.60 6.15 -11.44
N LYS A 68 5.46 7.45 -11.17
CA LYS A 68 4.67 8.36 -11.99
C LYS A 68 5.18 9.79 -11.86
N ASP A 69 5.30 10.48 -12.99
CA ASP A 69 5.63 11.91 -13.05
C ASP A 69 6.90 12.30 -12.26
N GLY A 70 7.93 11.43 -12.29
CA GLY A 70 9.19 11.64 -11.58
C GLY A 70 9.12 11.39 -10.07
N LYS A 71 8.03 10.79 -9.59
CA LYS A 71 7.80 10.43 -8.20
C LYS A 71 7.65 8.92 -8.08
N THR A 72 7.97 8.40 -6.91
CA THR A 72 7.87 6.99 -6.55
C THR A 72 7.00 6.83 -5.32
N LEU A 73 5.97 5.99 -5.40
CA LEU A 73 5.20 5.55 -4.25
C LEU A 73 5.92 4.38 -3.59
N LEU A 74 6.18 4.55 -2.30
CA LEU A 74 6.82 3.57 -1.45
C LEU A 74 5.84 3.10 -0.36
N VAL A 75 5.94 1.84 0.03
CA VAL A 75 5.36 1.32 1.28
C VAL A 75 6.43 0.54 2.04
N SER A 76 6.47 0.67 3.36
CA SER A 76 7.49 -0.01 4.14
C SER A 76 7.42 -1.53 3.94
N ARG A 77 8.59 -2.16 3.88
CA ARG A 77 8.70 -3.62 3.74
C ARG A 77 8.13 -4.35 4.94
N PHE A 78 8.36 -3.78 6.13
CA PHE A 78 7.93 -4.30 7.42
C PHE A 78 6.92 -3.36 8.10
N GLY A 79 6.16 -3.89 9.05
CA GLY A 79 5.36 -3.10 9.98
C GLY A 79 6.28 -2.48 11.03
N LEU A 80 6.48 -1.16 11.00
CA LEU A 80 7.60 -0.50 11.68
C LEU A 80 7.36 -0.25 13.17
N ASP A 81 6.11 -0.04 13.57
CA ASP A 81 5.70 0.27 14.94
C ASP A 81 4.34 -0.38 15.23
N SER A 82 3.91 -0.41 16.48
CA SER A 82 2.58 -0.86 16.88
C SER A 82 1.89 0.22 17.72
N LEU A 83 0.87 0.83 17.13
CA LEU A 83 0.10 1.93 17.71
C LEU A 83 -1.39 1.70 17.41
N PRO A 84 -2.30 2.14 18.29
CA PRO A 84 -3.71 2.15 17.95
C PRO A 84 -3.97 3.10 16.78
N TYR A 85 -5.03 2.83 16.03
CA TYR A 85 -5.52 3.77 15.01
C TYR A 85 -5.92 5.10 15.66
N HIS A 86 -6.49 5.04 16.87
CA HIS A 86 -6.80 6.21 17.69
C HIS A 86 -6.68 5.92 19.19
N ASP A 87 -5.99 6.81 19.89
CA ASP A 87 -5.60 6.68 21.30
C ASP A 87 -6.52 7.43 22.29
N SER A 88 -7.57 8.08 21.79
CA SER A 88 -8.56 8.78 22.62
C SER A 88 -9.91 8.09 22.50
N ASP A 89 -10.75 8.23 23.52
CA ASP A 89 -12.10 7.64 23.53
C ASP A 89 -12.98 8.21 22.40
N GLY A 90 -13.73 7.34 21.73
CA GLY A 90 -14.77 7.72 20.78
C GLY A 90 -14.47 7.31 19.33
N ASP A 91 -15.43 7.60 18.45
CA ASP A 91 -15.30 7.33 17.03
C ASP A 91 -14.36 8.32 16.34
N VAL A 92 -13.78 7.88 15.22
CA VAL A 92 -12.86 8.73 14.49
C VAL A 92 -12.78 8.38 13.01
N THR A 93 -12.58 9.40 12.20
CA THR A 93 -12.22 9.27 10.78
C THR A 93 -10.70 9.29 10.62
N TRP A 94 -10.19 8.87 9.46
CA TRP A 94 -8.76 9.02 9.14
C TRP A 94 -8.25 10.45 9.34
N GLU A 95 -9.02 11.44 8.85
CA GLU A 95 -8.69 12.87 8.97
C GLU A 95 -8.31 13.28 10.39
N LYS A 96 -8.99 12.73 11.40
CA LYS A 96 -8.92 13.15 12.79
C LYS A 96 -8.22 12.15 13.71
N CYS A 97 -7.81 10.98 13.19
CA CYS A 97 -7.22 9.95 14.03
C CYS A 97 -5.83 10.33 14.50
N SER A 98 -5.46 9.85 15.68
CA SER A 98 -4.15 10.18 16.27
C SER A 98 -3.01 9.49 15.52
N LEU A 99 -3.25 8.34 14.89
CA LEU A 99 -2.24 7.67 14.07
C LEU A 99 -1.81 8.52 12.86
N ARG A 100 -2.75 9.17 12.17
CA ARG A 100 -2.43 10.11 11.07
C ARG A 100 -1.58 11.28 11.57
N SER A 101 -1.95 11.84 12.72
CA SER A 101 -1.19 12.93 13.37
C SER A 101 0.23 12.47 13.74
N TRP A 102 0.37 11.28 14.30
CA TRP A 102 1.66 10.70 14.64
C TRP A 102 2.54 10.48 13.40
N LEU A 103 1.96 9.93 12.32
CA LEU A 103 2.65 9.70 11.05
C LEU A 103 3.23 10.98 10.45
N ASN A 104 2.44 12.06 10.43
CA ASN A 104 2.83 13.32 9.79
C ASN A 104 3.61 14.27 10.70
N ASN A 105 3.77 13.95 11.99
CA ASN A 105 4.54 14.74 12.94
C ASN A 105 5.71 13.93 13.51
N VAL A 106 5.42 12.99 14.40
CA VAL A 106 6.44 12.26 15.16
C VAL A 106 7.26 11.34 14.25
N PHE A 107 6.59 10.48 13.48
CA PHE A 107 7.28 9.55 12.58
C PHE A 107 8.06 10.29 11.49
N LEU A 108 7.43 11.25 10.81
CA LEU A 108 8.10 12.03 9.76
C LEU A 108 9.38 12.72 10.26
N GLN A 109 9.37 13.28 11.47
CA GLN A 109 10.53 13.95 12.06
C GLN A 109 11.60 12.97 12.56
N SER A 110 11.18 11.79 13.03
CA SER A 110 12.10 10.79 13.58
C SER A 110 12.75 9.95 12.50
N ALA A 111 12.00 9.63 11.44
CA ALA A 111 12.38 8.66 10.43
C ALA A 111 13.20 9.26 9.28
N PHE A 112 13.12 10.57 9.06
CA PHE A 112 13.70 11.22 7.89
C PHE A 112 14.45 12.49 8.27
N THR A 113 15.63 12.68 7.66
CA THR A 113 16.39 13.92 7.73
C THR A 113 15.64 15.07 7.07
N VAL A 114 16.08 16.31 7.28
CA VAL A 114 15.46 17.51 6.68
C VAL A 114 15.41 17.43 5.14
N ASP A 115 16.47 16.94 4.51
CA ASP A 115 16.57 16.82 3.05
C ASP A 115 15.67 15.69 2.51
N GLU A 116 15.58 14.57 3.23
CA GLU A 116 14.65 13.48 2.91
C GLU A 116 13.19 13.95 3.07
N GLN A 117 12.87 14.64 4.16
CA GLN A 117 11.54 15.23 4.38
C GLN A 117 11.15 16.23 3.29
N ALA A 118 12.13 16.96 2.74
CA ALA A 118 11.90 17.87 1.62
C ALA A 118 11.59 17.13 0.30
N SER A 119 12.10 15.91 0.16
CA SER A 119 11.85 15.04 -1.00
C SER A 119 10.52 14.27 -0.91
N ILE A 120 9.94 14.14 0.29
CA ILE A 120 8.61 13.55 0.51
C ILE A 120 7.52 14.53 0.10
N GLN A 121 6.66 14.07 -0.79
CA GLN A 121 5.61 14.85 -1.43
C GLN A 121 4.37 14.94 -0.55
N PHE A 122 3.77 16.14 -0.51
CA PHE A 122 2.38 16.24 -0.07
C PHE A 122 1.47 15.56 -1.09
N THR A 123 0.63 14.65 -0.60
CA THR A 123 -0.27 13.82 -1.41
C THR A 123 -1.71 14.15 -1.01
N MET A 124 -2.56 14.41 -2.00
CA MET A 124 -4.00 14.42 -1.77
C MET A 124 -4.48 12.98 -1.62
N VAL A 125 -4.84 12.62 -0.39
CA VAL A 125 -5.31 11.29 -0.03
C VAL A 125 -6.83 11.29 -0.09
N ASP A 126 -7.37 10.61 -1.10
CA ASP A 126 -8.81 10.38 -1.28
C ASP A 126 -9.32 9.49 -0.15
N ASN A 127 -10.24 9.97 0.69
CA ASN A 127 -10.83 9.19 1.79
C ASN A 127 -12.33 8.89 1.55
N SER A 128 -12.75 8.91 0.29
CA SER A 128 -14.10 8.53 -0.12
C SER A 128 -14.34 7.02 0.03
N ALA A 129 -15.62 6.62 0.02
CA ALA A 129 -16.03 5.22 0.06
C ALA A 129 -15.44 4.36 -1.08
N SER A 130 -15.05 4.97 -2.21
CA SER A 130 -14.41 4.25 -3.32
C SER A 130 -13.03 3.66 -2.97
N GLN A 131 -12.42 4.17 -1.89
CA GLN A 131 -11.14 3.70 -1.35
C GLN A 131 -11.34 2.62 -0.28
N GLY A 132 -12.58 2.34 0.09
CA GLY A 132 -12.95 1.34 1.09
C GLY A 132 -13.53 0.06 0.50
N ASN A 133 -14.03 -0.80 1.38
CA ASN A 133 -14.95 -1.88 1.04
C ASN A 133 -16.41 -1.45 1.30
N ASP A 134 -17.36 -2.37 1.14
CA ASP A 134 -18.81 -2.10 1.30
C ASP A 134 -19.22 -1.58 2.69
N MET A 135 -18.40 -1.76 3.72
CA MET A 135 -18.66 -1.29 5.08
C MET A 135 -17.96 0.03 5.41
N SER A 136 -17.16 0.55 4.48
CA SER A 136 -16.31 1.70 4.72
C SER A 136 -17.09 3.00 4.73
N ILE A 137 -16.68 3.89 5.63
CA ILE A 137 -17.33 5.18 5.84
C ILE A 137 -16.44 6.25 5.21
N SER A 138 -16.99 7.00 4.26
CA SER A 138 -16.30 8.16 3.67
C SER A 138 -15.94 9.19 4.74
N SER A 139 -14.80 9.84 4.57
CA SER A 139 -14.41 11.03 5.34
C SER A 139 -13.81 12.09 4.42
N ALA A 140 -13.44 13.25 4.98
CA ALA A 140 -12.81 14.30 4.19
C ALA A 140 -11.45 13.84 3.66
N ASP A 141 -11.15 14.24 2.42
CA ASP A 141 -9.82 14.06 1.85
C ASP A 141 -8.79 14.83 2.66
N THR A 142 -7.57 14.30 2.71
CA THR A 142 -6.47 14.87 3.48
C THR A 142 -5.29 15.22 2.58
N GLN A 143 -4.40 16.08 3.08
CA GLN A 143 -3.12 16.35 2.46
C GLN A 143 -2.02 15.82 3.38
N ASP A 144 -1.42 14.69 3.02
CA ASP A 144 -0.51 13.93 3.88
C ASP A 144 0.84 13.75 3.20
N LYS A 145 1.93 13.79 3.99
CA LYS A 145 3.26 13.37 3.54
C LYS A 145 3.48 11.87 3.77
N VAL A 146 2.99 11.39 4.91
CA VAL A 146 3.02 9.97 5.29
C VAL A 146 1.60 9.52 5.55
N PHE A 147 1.20 8.41 4.94
CA PHE A 147 -0.14 7.87 5.05
C PHE A 147 -0.10 6.34 5.14
N LEU A 148 -1.24 5.72 5.38
CA LEU A 148 -1.42 4.27 5.21
C LEU A 148 -2.16 4.02 3.91
N LEU A 149 -1.92 2.88 3.26
CA LEU A 149 -2.71 2.48 2.12
C LEU A 149 -4.20 2.35 2.52
N SER A 150 -5.09 2.65 1.58
CA SER A 150 -6.49 2.31 1.70
C SER A 150 -6.74 0.83 1.40
N TYR A 151 -7.96 0.38 1.69
CA TYR A 151 -8.43 -0.92 1.26
C TYR A 151 -8.31 -1.12 -0.25
N SER A 152 -8.79 -0.17 -1.06
CA SER A 152 -8.74 -0.28 -2.53
C SER A 152 -7.30 -0.36 -3.04
N GLU A 153 -6.40 0.47 -2.50
CA GLU A 153 -4.97 0.43 -2.84
C GLU A 153 -4.33 -0.92 -2.48
N ALA A 154 -4.61 -1.43 -1.27
CA ALA A 154 -4.03 -2.69 -0.80
C ALA A 154 -4.62 -3.92 -1.51
N PHE A 155 -5.95 -4.03 -1.62
CA PHE A 155 -6.62 -5.25 -2.10
C PHE A 155 -6.92 -5.28 -3.59
N ALA A 156 -7.08 -4.12 -4.24
CA ALA A 156 -7.51 -4.05 -5.63
C ALA A 156 -6.43 -3.52 -6.58
N LYS A 157 -5.41 -2.81 -6.07
CA LYS A 157 -4.40 -2.16 -6.92
C LYS A 157 -3.00 -2.77 -6.80
N TYR A 158 -2.41 -2.77 -5.59
CA TYR A 158 -0.98 -3.01 -5.44
C TYR A 158 -0.61 -4.44 -5.02
N PHE A 159 -1.45 -5.09 -4.23
CA PHE A 159 -1.19 -6.45 -3.74
C PHE A 159 -2.37 -7.34 -4.09
N LEU A 160 -2.30 -8.02 -5.24
CA LEU A 160 -3.46 -8.71 -5.81
C LEU A 160 -3.75 -10.07 -5.13
N THR A 161 -2.77 -10.65 -4.43
CA THR A 161 -2.94 -11.92 -3.71
C THR A 161 -2.80 -11.73 -2.20
N ASN A 162 -3.36 -12.65 -1.43
CA ASN A 162 -3.19 -12.67 0.03
C ASN A 162 -1.69 -12.68 0.39
N GLU A 163 -0.91 -13.54 -0.25
CA GLU A 163 0.52 -13.69 0.01
C GLU A 163 1.28 -12.38 -0.23
N SER A 164 0.92 -11.62 -1.27
CA SER A 164 1.54 -10.32 -1.55
C SER A 164 1.20 -9.24 -0.52
N ARG A 165 0.07 -9.38 0.21
CA ARG A 165 -0.38 -8.44 1.24
C ARG A 165 0.25 -8.70 2.61
N MET A 166 0.70 -9.93 2.87
CA MET A 166 1.31 -10.30 4.14
C MET A 166 2.49 -9.39 4.48
N CYS A 167 2.58 -8.97 5.75
CA CYS A 167 3.66 -8.14 6.25
C CYS A 167 4.17 -8.70 7.58
N ALA A 168 5.48 -8.68 7.78
CA ALA A 168 6.07 -9.04 9.06
C ALA A 168 6.33 -7.75 9.88
N PRO A 169 5.98 -7.71 11.18
CA PRO A 169 6.45 -6.66 12.07
C PRO A 169 7.97 -6.68 12.23
N THR A 170 8.53 -5.52 12.56
CA THR A 170 9.87 -5.38 13.10
C THR A 170 9.92 -5.89 14.55
N ASP A 171 11.10 -6.17 15.08
CA ASP A 171 11.25 -6.62 16.46
C ASP A 171 10.83 -5.51 17.44
N TYR A 172 11.04 -4.25 17.06
CA TYR A 172 10.52 -3.07 17.75
C TYR A 172 8.98 -3.06 17.82
N ALA A 173 8.29 -3.31 16.71
CA ALA A 173 6.83 -3.37 16.71
C ALA A 173 6.30 -4.52 17.57
N VAL A 174 6.95 -5.69 17.54
CA VAL A 174 6.61 -6.84 18.39
C VAL A 174 6.75 -6.49 19.87
N ALA A 175 7.86 -5.84 20.26
CA ALA A 175 8.08 -5.40 21.63
C ALA A 175 7.00 -4.41 22.13
N ARG A 176 6.32 -3.73 21.21
CA ARG A 176 5.24 -2.77 21.48
C ARG A 176 3.83 -3.36 21.40
N GLY A 177 3.72 -4.66 21.15
CA GLY A 177 2.45 -5.39 21.21
C GLY A 177 1.90 -5.85 19.87
N ALA A 178 2.65 -5.69 18.77
CA ALA A 178 2.23 -6.19 17.47
C ALA A 178 1.94 -7.70 17.52
N PHE A 179 0.79 -8.08 16.98
CA PHE A 179 0.43 -9.48 16.81
C PHE A 179 1.36 -10.16 15.79
N THR A 180 1.73 -11.41 16.07
CA THR A 180 2.46 -12.27 15.15
C THR A 180 1.83 -13.66 15.11
N SER A 181 1.75 -14.25 13.92
CA SER A 181 1.32 -15.64 13.70
C SER A 181 2.52 -16.47 13.24
N SER A 182 2.88 -17.49 14.00
CA SER A 182 3.93 -18.45 13.61
C SER A 182 3.50 -19.38 12.47
N ASP A 183 2.19 -19.49 12.22
CA ASP A 183 1.61 -20.37 11.22
C ASP A 183 1.66 -19.76 9.81
N SER A 184 2.04 -18.48 9.71
CA SER A 184 2.13 -17.73 8.45
C SER A 184 3.43 -16.96 8.42
N LEU A 185 4.30 -17.27 7.46
CA LEU A 185 5.60 -16.62 7.31
C LEU A 185 5.62 -15.73 6.07
N THR A 186 6.18 -14.54 6.21
CA THR A 186 6.51 -13.65 5.10
C THR A 186 7.91 -13.08 5.32
N ASN A 187 8.72 -13.02 4.25
CA ASN A 187 10.14 -12.65 4.35
C ASN A 187 10.94 -13.47 5.40
N GLY A 188 10.56 -14.74 5.63
CA GLY A 188 11.19 -15.60 6.62
C GLY A 188 10.87 -15.26 8.09
N ARG A 189 9.92 -14.35 8.35
CA ARG A 189 9.48 -13.93 9.69
C ARG A 189 7.99 -14.22 9.89
N PRO A 190 7.52 -14.41 11.14
CA PRO A 190 6.10 -14.46 11.47
C PRO A 190 5.36 -13.24 10.91
N ALA A 191 4.26 -13.49 10.21
CA ALA A 191 3.41 -12.42 9.68
C ALA A 191 2.57 -11.82 10.80
N GLY A 192 2.26 -10.53 10.67
CA GLY A 192 1.36 -9.80 11.54
C GLY A 192 0.31 -9.06 10.73
N SER A 193 -0.59 -8.41 11.44
CA SER A 193 -1.68 -7.64 10.86
C SER A 193 -1.29 -6.15 10.80
N TRP A 194 -1.76 -5.41 9.79
CA TRP A 194 -1.40 -4.00 9.60
C TRP A 194 -2.59 -3.11 9.24
N TRP A 195 -2.57 -1.88 9.74
CA TRP A 195 -3.65 -0.91 9.57
C TRP A 195 -3.80 -0.43 8.12
N LEU A 196 -5.04 -0.27 7.69
CA LEU A 196 -5.42 0.52 6.53
C LEU A 196 -6.07 1.83 6.98
N ARG A 197 -5.98 2.88 6.17
CA ARG A 197 -6.60 4.17 6.52
C ARG A 197 -8.14 4.18 6.40
N SER A 198 -8.76 3.11 5.91
CA SER A 198 -10.21 3.03 5.64
C SER A 198 -11.01 2.67 6.91
N PRO A 199 -11.73 3.62 7.54
CA PRO A 199 -12.56 3.33 8.71
C PRO A 199 -13.87 2.63 8.32
N VAL A 200 -14.41 1.82 9.23
CA VAL A 200 -15.63 1.01 9.05
C VAL A 200 -16.50 1.04 10.31
N ASP A 201 -17.71 0.49 10.19
CA ASP A 201 -18.59 0.14 11.33
C ASP A 201 -18.74 1.24 12.38
N THR A 202 -19.53 2.27 12.05
CA THR A 202 -19.78 3.45 12.90
C THR A 202 -18.51 4.15 13.39
N LEU A 203 -17.40 4.02 12.66
CA LEU A 203 -16.11 4.64 12.96
C LEU A 203 -15.47 4.17 14.29
N MET A 204 -15.91 3.03 14.82
CA MET A 204 -15.30 2.32 15.97
C MET A 204 -14.24 1.31 15.55
N ASN A 205 -14.15 1.05 14.24
CA ASN A 205 -13.26 0.06 13.65
C ASN A 205 -12.55 0.66 12.42
N ALA A 206 -11.39 0.11 12.09
CA ALA A 206 -10.70 0.37 10.83
C ALA A 206 -10.31 -0.94 10.16
N LEU A 207 -10.25 -0.92 8.83
CA LEU A 207 -9.81 -2.09 8.06
C LEU A 207 -8.34 -2.39 8.34
N VAL A 208 -8.03 -3.67 8.32
CA VAL A 208 -6.67 -4.19 8.41
C VAL A 208 -6.46 -5.24 7.34
N VAL A 209 -5.21 -5.42 6.96
CA VAL A 209 -4.78 -6.68 6.36
C VAL A 209 -4.37 -7.61 7.49
N ASP A 210 -4.97 -8.79 7.54
CA ASP A 210 -4.66 -9.79 8.56
C ASP A 210 -3.34 -10.53 8.27
N PHE A 211 -2.86 -11.33 9.23
CA PHE A 211 -1.57 -12.01 9.14
C PHE A 211 -1.43 -12.95 7.93
N ASP A 212 -2.53 -13.47 7.40
CA ASP A 212 -2.58 -14.32 6.20
C ASP A 212 -2.84 -13.53 4.92
N GLY A 213 -2.86 -12.19 4.99
CA GLY A 213 -3.12 -11.29 3.87
C GLY A 213 -4.60 -11.09 3.54
N SER A 214 -5.52 -11.70 4.30
CA SER A 214 -6.95 -11.52 4.12
C SER A 214 -7.45 -10.18 4.69
N GLN A 215 -8.69 -9.83 4.35
CA GLN A 215 -9.37 -8.65 4.88
C GLN A 215 -9.90 -8.93 6.28
N LEU A 216 -9.64 -8.02 7.22
CA LEU A 216 -10.30 -7.97 8.52
C LEU A 216 -10.56 -6.50 8.91
N PHE A 217 -11.17 -6.29 10.07
CA PHE A 217 -11.21 -4.99 10.74
C PHE A 217 -10.86 -5.18 12.21
N SER A 218 -10.33 -4.14 12.84
CA SER A 218 -9.99 -4.14 14.26
C SER A 218 -10.53 -2.88 14.93
N ASN A 219 -10.78 -2.97 16.23
CA ASN A 219 -11.17 -1.83 17.04
C ASN A 219 -10.05 -0.79 17.03
N ILE A 220 -10.41 0.46 16.77
CA ILE A 220 -9.43 1.55 16.57
C ILE A 220 -8.52 1.81 17.78
N HIS A 221 -8.92 1.38 18.98
CA HIS A 221 -8.14 1.55 20.20
C HIS A 221 -7.18 0.39 20.49
N PHE A 222 -7.21 -0.69 19.71
CA PHE A 222 -6.30 -1.81 19.89
C PHE A 222 -4.91 -1.50 19.34
N CYS A 223 -3.87 -1.79 20.12
CA CYS A 223 -2.47 -1.54 19.77
C CYS A 223 -1.74 -2.81 19.30
N ASN A 224 -2.46 -3.80 18.74
CA ASN A 224 -1.86 -5.06 18.28
C ASN A 224 -1.69 -5.15 16.76
N GLN A 225 -2.02 -4.08 16.05
CA GLN A 225 -1.79 -3.95 14.62
C GLN A 225 -0.51 -3.15 14.39
N THR A 226 0.16 -3.43 13.28
CA THR A 226 1.37 -2.71 12.91
C THR A 226 1.08 -1.50 12.02
N VAL A 227 1.96 -0.51 12.12
CA VAL A 227 1.96 0.69 11.28
C VAL A 227 2.86 0.42 10.07
N ARG A 228 2.24 0.39 8.89
CA ARG A 228 2.93 0.17 7.61
C ARG A 228 2.84 1.44 6.74
N PRO A 229 3.72 2.43 6.95
CA PRO A 229 3.62 3.71 6.27
C PRO A 229 3.86 3.61 4.77
N ALA A 230 3.27 4.56 4.05
CA ALA A 230 3.49 4.82 2.64
C ALA A 230 3.82 6.30 2.41
N VAL A 231 4.67 6.56 1.42
CA VAL A 231 5.12 7.91 1.04
C VAL A 231 5.27 8.02 -0.47
N TRP A 232 4.93 9.19 -1.03
CA TRP A 232 5.40 9.58 -2.36
C TRP A 232 6.70 10.37 -2.20
N VAL A 233 7.75 9.96 -2.91
CA VAL A 233 9.07 10.58 -2.86
C VAL A 233 9.51 10.96 -4.27
N ASP A 234 10.23 12.08 -4.40
CA ASP A 234 10.90 12.42 -5.65
C ASP A 234 11.88 11.30 -6.04
N THR A 235 11.71 10.70 -7.23
CA THR A 235 12.51 9.53 -7.65
C THR A 235 14.02 9.84 -7.67
N ALA A 236 14.40 11.11 -7.85
CA ALA A 236 15.78 11.54 -7.80
C ALA A 236 16.43 11.42 -6.41
N ALA A 237 15.64 11.42 -5.32
CA ALA A 237 16.11 11.25 -3.95
C ALA A 237 16.41 9.79 -3.57
N LEU A 238 16.07 8.83 -4.45
CA LEU A 238 16.27 7.39 -4.24
C LEU A 238 17.51 6.85 -4.97
N ARG A 239 18.39 7.72 -5.47
CA ARG A 239 19.55 7.38 -6.31
C ARG A 239 20.87 7.66 -5.63
#